data_AF-A0A7X1PEQ9-F1
#
_entry.id   AF-A0A7X1PEQ9-F1
#
_cell.length_a   1.000
_cell.length_b   1.000
_cell.length_c   1.000
_cell.angle_alpha   90.00
_cell.angle_beta   90.00
_cell.angle_gamma   90.00
#
_symmetry.space_group_name_H-M   'P 1'
#
loop_
_entity.id
_entity.type
_entity.pdbx_description
1 polymer ?
#
loop_
_entity_poly.entity_id
_entity_poly.type
_entity_poly.pdbx_seq_one_letter_code
_entity_poly.pdbx_strand_id
1 'polypeptide(L)' 'MALQLTKREAALILASIRNWQEELKTVDLYDYYEGYFEDIDPLEDAQIEDLCARVSAEARIAD' A
#
# COMPACT_ATOMS: atom_id res chain seq x y z
N MET A 1 13.02 -1.13 -15.69
CA MET A 1 12.83 -2.57 -15.43
C MET A 1 11.62 -2.66 -14.50
N ALA A 2 10.52 -3.28 -14.91
CA ALA A 2 9.35 -3.42 -14.03
C ALA A 2 9.66 -4.50 -12.99
N LEU A 3 9.35 -4.22 -11.72
CA LEU A 3 9.59 -5.14 -10.61
C LEU A 3 8.44 -6.16 -10.59
N GLN A 4 8.70 -7.43 -10.93
CA GLN A 4 7.71 -8.50 -10.81
C GLN A 4 7.66 -9.00 -9.36
N LEU A 5 6.45 -9.11 -8.80
CA LEU A 5 6.23 -9.59 -7.44
C LEU A 5 5.82 -11.05 -7.45
N THR A 6 6.34 -11.85 -6.54
CA THR A 6 5.74 -13.17 -6.26
C THR A 6 4.38 -12.99 -5.58
N LYS A 7 3.52 -14.02 -5.65
CA LYS A 7 2.24 -14.03 -4.91
C LYS A 7 2.42 -13.77 -3.41
N ARG A 8 3.52 -14.26 -2.82
CA ARG A 8 3.82 -14.07 -1.39
C ARG A 8 4.17 -12.63 -1.07
N GLU A 9 5.00 -11.99 -1.89
CA GLU A 9 5.38 -10.59 -1.72
C GLU A 9 4.16 -9.68 -1.91
N ALA A 10 3.36 -9.92 -2.94
CA ALA A 10 2.13 -9.17 -3.17
C ALA A 10 1.14 -9.31 -2.01
N ALA A 11 0.94 -10.53 -1.49
CA ALA A 11 0.08 -10.75 -0.33
C ALA A 11 0.58 -9.99 0.92
N LEU A 12 1.90 -9.96 1.14
CA LEU A 12 2.49 -9.22 2.24
C LEU A 12 2.25 -7.70 2.09
N ILE A 13 2.50 -7.15 0.91
CA ILE A 13 2.31 -5.73 0.62
C ILE A 13 0.83 -5.34 0.80
N LEU A 14 -0.09 -6.13 0.24
CA LEU A 14 -1.53 -5.89 0.38
C LEU A 14 -1.98 -5.95 1.84
N ALA A 15 -1.48 -6.90 2.62
CA ALA A 15 -1.79 -6.99 4.05
C ALA A 15 -1.31 -5.75 4.82
N SER A 16 -0.09 -5.28 4.55
CA SER A 16 0.44 -4.06 5.17
C SER A 16 -0.37 -2.81 4.82
N ILE A 17 -0.76 -2.65 3.55
CA ILE A 17 -1.58 -1.52 3.09
C ILE A 17 -2.95 -1.53 3.78
N ARG A 18 -3.59 -2.70 3.86
CA ARG A 18 -4.90 -2.84 4.52
C ARG A 18 -4.81 -2.59 6.03
N ASN A 19 -3.73 -3.04 6.67
CA ASN A 19 -3.51 -2.75 8.09
C ASN A 19 -3.40 -1.24 8.32
N TRP A 20 -2.62 -0.53 7.49
CA TRP A 20 -2.49 0.92 7.58
C TRP A 20 -3.83 1.66 7.43
N GLN A 21 -4.68 1.24 6.48
CA GLN A 21 -6.02 1.83 6.32
C GLN A 21 -6.92 1.61 7.53
N GLU A 22 -6.85 0.45 8.18
CA GLU A 22 -7.64 0.19 9.38
C GLU A 22 -7.12 1.02 10.57
N GLU A 23 -5.80 1.17 10.72
CA GLU A 23 -5.23 1.99 11.79
C GLU A 23 -5.62 3.47 11.65
N LEU A 24 -5.62 4.02 10.42
CA LEU A 24 -6.07 5.39 10.11
C LEU A 24 -7.52 5.70 10.53
N LYS A 25 -8.39 4.69 10.63
CA LYS A 25 -9.78 4.89 11.10
C LYS A 25 -9.87 5.13 12.60
N THR A 26 -8.84 4.71 13.35
CA THR A 26 -8.85 4.68 14.81
C THR A 26 -7.87 5.67 15.42
N VAL A 27 -6.82 6.03 14.69
CA VAL A 27 -5.75 6.92 15.12
C VAL A 27 -5.49 7.92 14.00
N ASP A 28 -5.31 9.19 14.36
CA ASP A 28 -4.77 10.17 13.44
C ASP A 28 -3.27 9.89 13.25
N LEU A 29 -2.92 9.20 12.16
CA LEU A 29 -1.54 8.86 11.81
C LEU A 29 -0.88 9.93 10.93
N TYR A 30 -1.51 11.08 10.72
CA TYR A 30 -0.97 12.12 9.84
C TYR A 30 0.40 12.62 10.33
N ASP A 31 0.53 12.86 11.64
CA ASP A 31 1.79 13.25 12.27
C ASP A 31 2.88 12.16 12.10
N TYR A 32 2.50 10.89 12.14
CA TYR A 32 3.43 9.78 11.91
C TYR A 32 3.84 9.72 10.43
N TYR A 33 2.90 9.95 9.51
CA TYR A 33 3.16 9.95 8.08
C TYR A 33 4.17 11.03 7.69
N GLU A 34 3.98 12.28 8.15
CA GLU A 34 4.94 13.37 7.92
C GLU A 34 6.34 13.00 8.42
N GLY A 35 6.43 12.35 9.58
CA GLY A 35 7.70 11.89 10.16
C GLY A 35 8.44 10.81 9.37
N TYR A 36 7.74 10.04 8.53
CA TYR A 36 8.34 8.97 7.70
C TYR A 36 8.52 9.34 6.23
N PHE A 37 7.69 10.25 5.71
CA PHE A 37 7.57 10.50 4.27
C PHE A 37 7.85 11.95 3.85
N GLU A 38 8.35 12.81 4.76
CA GLU A 38 8.86 14.18 4.52
C GLU A 38 8.21 14.88 3.29
N ASP A 39 7.09 15.58 3.53
CA ASP A 39 6.35 16.39 2.54
C ASP A 39 5.60 15.61 1.44
N ILE A 40 5.36 14.31 1.61
CA ILE A 40 4.43 13.54 0.78
C ILE A 40 3.04 13.57 1.44
N ASP A 41 2.01 13.84 0.65
CA ASP A 41 0.62 13.70 1.11
C ASP A 41 0.25 12.20 1.19
N PRO A 42 -0.45 11.77 2.25
CA PRO A 42 -1.00 10.42 2.32
C PRO A 42 -1.90 10.12 1.11
N LEU A 43 -1.84 8.89 0.62
CA LEU A 43 -2.76 8.44 -0.43
C LEU A 43 -4.20 8.41 0.09
N GLU A 44 -5.12 8.91 -0.72
CA GLU A 44 -6.55 8.77 -0.50
C GLU A 44 -7.01 7.32 -0.74
N ASP A 45 -8.17 6.95 -0.19
CA ASP A 45 -8.73 5.59 -0.30
C ASP A 45 -8.79 5.08 -1.74
N ALA A 46 -9.22 5.91 -2.70
CA ALA A 46 -9.30 5.53 -4.11
C ALA A 46 -7.91 5.22 -4.72
N GLN A 47 -6.88 5.96 -4.31
CA GLN A 47 -5.51 5.74 -4.76
C GLN A 47 -4.92 4.46 -4.13
N ILE A 48 -5.31 4.16 -2.89
CA ILE A 48 -4.94 2.91 -2.22
C ILE A 48 -5.60 1.70 -2.90
N GLU A 49 -6.87 1.80 -3.30
CA GLU A 49 -7.54 0.73 -4.06
C GLU A 49 -6.87 0.48 -5.42
N ASP A 50 -6.51 1.54 -6.14
CA ASP A 50 -5.76 1.42 -7.40
C ASP A 50 -4.39 0.76 -7.19
N LEU A 51 -3.67 1.17 -6.14
CA LEU A 51 -2.40 0.57 -5.77
C LEU A 51 -2.54 -0.93 -5.47
N CYS A 52 -3.58 -1.33 -4.72
CA CYS A 52 -3.86 -2.73 -4.44
C CYS A 52 -4.15 -3.55 -5.71
N ALA A 53 -4.91 -2.98 -6.66
CA ALA A 53 -5.20 -3.62 -7.93
C ALA A 53 -3.93 -3.83 -8.77
N ARG A 54 -3.04 -2.84 -8.80
CA ARG A 54 -1.74 -2.91 -9.48
C ARG A 54 -0.81 -3.95 -8.87
N VAL A 55 -0.67 -3.96 -7.54
CA VAL A 55 0.13 -4.97 -6.81
C VAL A 55 -0.39 -6.39 -7.11
N SER A 56 -1.72 -6.56 -7.13
CA SER A 56 -2.34 -7.85 -7.47
C SER A 56 -2.09 -8.26 -8.92
N ALA A 57 -2.04 -7.31 -9.85
CA ALA A 57 -1.77 -7.58 -11.27
C ALA A 57 -0.32 -8.03 -11.50
N GLU A 58 0.65 -7.36 -10.88
CA GLU A 58 2.07 -7.74 -10.96
C GLU A 58 2.32 -9.17 -10.45
N ALA A 59 1.59 -9.57 -9.39
CA ALA A 59 1.66 -10.91 -8.82
C ALA A 59 1.14 -12.02 -9.74
N ARG A 60 0.19 -11.70 -10.63
CA ARG A 60 -0.37 -12.65 -11.61
C ARG A 60 0.54 -12.88 -12.81
N ILE A 61 1.41 -11.92 -13.12
CA ILE A 61 2.33 -11.98 -14.26
C ILE A 61 3.59 -12.79 -13.90
N ALA A 62 3.92 -12.90 -12.62
CA ALA A 62 5.10 -13.61 -12.12
C ALA A 62 4.91 -15.14 -11.93
N ASP A 63 3.78 -15.69 -12.36
CA ASP A 63 3.37 -17.10 -12.23
C ASP A 63 3.20 -17.74 -13.62
#